data_AF-A0A2H9PKB1-F1
#
_entry.id   AF-A0A2H9PKB1-F1
#
_cell.length_a   1.000
_cell.length_b   1.000
_cell.length_c   1.000
_cell.angle_alpha   90.00
_cell.angle_beta   90.00
_cell.angle_gamma   90.00
#
_symmetry.space_group_name_H-M   'P 1'
#
loop_
_entity.id
_entity.type
_entity.pdbx_description
1 polymer ?
#
loop_
_entity_poly.entity_id
_entity_poly.type
_entity_poly.pdbx_seq_one_letter_code
_entity_poly.pdbx_strand_id
1 'polypeptide(L)'
;MWAVNMLDKIKRYYRFSPQELRELAITIVAISFIVSFNQWGDDVFSLVVGLRNLLLAILVTTLIMMVRITTQAIFALANGYDIKFRGWFMGLGIGILLAFVTKGHLWFLAPGGFLLVHIPGHRLGKFRYGVNTGDIAIVSFAGVFGALVLSLILKFMYVLMPQNEFILQALKMTLWITFWAMTPIPPLDGAGMFFAWRTSYFFFLGTFFGWAALLLYASIGVTFLGAIFLGAVFALVYYASFERAAWSK
;
A
#
# COMPACT_ATOMS: atom_id res chain seq x y z
N MET A 1 -28.40 6.43 -9.51
CA MET A 1 -28.80 5.51 -8.42
C MET A 1 -27.61 4.92 -7.64
N TRP A 2 -26.44 4.65 -8.27
CA TRP A 2 -25.25 4.11 -7.59
C TRP A 2 -24.56 5.09 -6.61
N ALA A 3 -24.43 6.39 -6.97
CA ALA A 3 -23.67 7.35 -6.16
C ALA A 3 -24.37 7.74 -4.84
N VAL A 4 -25.70 7.94 -4.84
CA VAL A 4 -26.48 8.28 -3.64
C VAL A 4 -26.43 7.14 -2.61
N ASN A 5 -26.35 5.89 -3.07
CA ASN A 5 -26.23 4.71 -2.21
C ASN A 5 -24.83 4.62 -1.57
N MET A 6 -23.77 5.03 -2.27
CA MET A 6 -22.40 4.88 -1.76
C MET A 6 -22.09 5.77 -0.55
N LEU A 7 -22.58 7.01 -0.54
CA LEU A 7 -22.39 7.91 0.61
C LEU A 7 -23.08 7.37 1.87
N ASP A 8 -24.30 6.82 1.73
CA ASP A 8 -25.00 6.18 2.84
C ASP A 8 -24.24 4.94 3.35
N LYS A 9 -23.73 4.12 2.44
CA LYS A 9 -22.87 2.97 2.81
C LYS A 9 -21.63 3.39 3.57
N ILE A 10 -20.91 4.41 3.11
CA ILE A 10 -19.72 4.93 3.79
C ILE A 10 -20.11 5.42 5.19
N LYS A 11 -21.16 6.25 5.31
CA LYS A 11 -21.60 6.80 6.61
C LYS A 11 -22.01 5.72 7.61
N ARG A 12 -22.63 4.63 7.14
CA ARG A 12 -23.11 3.55 8.00
C ARG A 12 -22.02 2.54 8.38
N TYR A 13 -21.22 2.13 7.41
CA TYR A 13 -20.34 0.96 7.53
C TYR A 13 -18.85 1.30 7.64
N TYR A 14 -18.41 2.50 7.26
CA TYR A 14 -17.02 2.91 7.44
C TYR A 14 -16.74 3.25 8.91
N ARG A 15 -16.44 2.23 9.71
CA ARG A 15 -16.16 2.35 11.15
C ARG A 15 -15.01 1.45 11.55
N PHE A 16 -14.02 2.05 12.19
CA PHE A 16 -12.92 1.33 12.81
C PHE A 16 -13.36 0.76 14.16
N SER A 17 -13.12 -0.53 14.38
CA SER A 17 -13.22 -1.11 15.72
C SER A 17 -12.05 -0.66 16.60
N PRO A 18 -12.21 -0.66 17.95
CA PRO A 18 -11.11 -0.33 18.86
C PRO A 18 -9.88 -1.23 18.67
N GLN A 19 -10.09 -2.50 18.30
CA GLN A 19 -9.00 -3.41 17.98
C GLN A 19 -8.24 -2.95 16.74
N GLU A 20 -8.94 -2.60 15.66
CA GLU A 20 -8.29 -2.09 14.44
C GLU A 20 -7.51 -0.82 14.69
N LEU A 21 -8.05 0.12 15.47
CA LEU A 21 -7.33 1.35 15.84
C LEU A 21 -6.04 1.04 16.61
N ARG A 22 -6.08 0.06 17.52
CA ARG A 22 -4.90 -0.40 18.26
C ARG A 22 -3.85 -1.02 17.32
N GLU A 23 -4.27 -1.93 16.44
CA GLU A 23 -3.36 -2.58 15.49
C GLU A 23 -2.75 -1.56 14.50
N LEU A 24 -3.56 -0.60 14.03
CA LEU A 24 -3.13 0.49 13.16
C LEU A 24 -2.14 1.41 13.87
N ALA A 25 -2.41 1.81 15.10
CA ALA A 25 -1.51 2.66 15.89
C ALA A 25 -0.14 1.97 16.11
N ILE A 26 -0.12 0.69 16.48
CA ILE A 26 1.12 -0.08 16.64
C ILE A 26 1.89 -0.14 15.31
N THR A 27 1.18 -0.40 14.20
CA THR A 27 1.78 -0.45 12.86
C THR A 27 2.41 0.89 12.47
N ILE A 28 1.70 2.00 12.68
CA ILE A 28 2.19 3.35 12.38
C ILE A 28 3.46 3.64 13.19
N VAL A 29 3.45 3.39 14.50
CA VAL A 29 4.61 3.65 15.37
C VAL A 29 5.81 2.79 14.97
N ALA A 30 5.59 1.50 14.74
CA ALA A 30 6.67 0.58 14.34
C ALA A 30 7.31 0.97 13.00
N ILE A 31 6.50 1.23 11.96
CA ILE A 31 7.00 1.66 10.64
C ILE A 31 7.73 3.00 10.74
N SER A 32 7.19 3.94 11.50
CA SER A 32 7.80 5.28 11.67
C SER A 32 9.13 5.20 12.40
N PHE A 33 9.25 4.29 13.37
CA PHE A 33 10.51 3.99 14.05
C PHE A 33 11.54 3.38 13.09
N ILE A 34 11.16 2.39 12.29
CA ILE A 34 12.05 1.76 11.30
C ILE A 34 12.62 2.82 10.35
N VAL A 35 11.76 3.71 9.84
CA VAL A 35 12.17 4.74 8.87
C VAL A 35 13.02 5.84 9.52
N SER A 36 12.70 6.27 10.74
CA SER A 36 13.44 7.35 11.38
C SER A 36 14.76 6.88 11.99
N PHE A 37 15.01 5.58 12.11
CA PHE A 37 16.10 5.01 12.91
C PHE A 37 17.50 5.55 12.56
N ASN A 38 17.81 5.70 11.27
CA ASN A 38 19.11 6.25 10.83
C ASN A 38 19.20 7.78 10.91
N GLN A 39 18.16 8.46 11.43
CA GLN A 39 18.07 9.91 11.54
C GLN A 39 18.13 10.40 12.99
N TRP A 40 18.64 9.60 13.93
CA TRP A 40 18.78 9.97 15.35
C TRP A 40 20.08 10.72 15.65
N GLY A 41 20.77 11.20 14.60
CA GLY A 41 22.08 11.85 14.63
C GLY A 41 23.07 11.11 13.74
N ASP A 42 23.86 11.85 12.96
CA ASP A 42 24.81 11.26 11.99
C ASP A 42 26.03 10.69 12.71
N ASP A 43 26.86 11.57 13.31
CA ASP A 43 28.08 11.17 14.01
C ASP A 43 27.87 10.95 15.51
N VAL A 44 26.92 11.67 16.10
CA VAL A 44 26.63 11.63 17.54
C VAL A 44 25.13 11.48 17.75
N PHE A 45 24.75 10.53 18.59
CA PHE A 45 23.36 10.31 18.97
C PHE A 45 22.75 11.57 19.61
N SER A 46 21.61 12.01 19.08
CA SER A 46 20.82 13.14 19.58
C SER A 46 19.36 12.73 19.71
N LEU A 47 18.94 12.50 20.97
CA LEU A 47 17.57 12.11 21.30
C LEU A 47 16.53 13.11 20.76
N VAL A 48 16.84 14.41 20.81
CA VAL A 48 15.94 15.48 20.35
C VAL A 48 15.72 15.41 18.83
N VAL A 49 16.80 15.21 18.07
CA VAL A 49 16.73 15.08 16.60
C VAL A 49 15.98 13.81 16.22
N GLY A 50 16.28 12.69 16.88
CA GLY A 50 15.59 11.41 16.67
C GLY A 50 14.09 11.49 16.93
N LEU A 51 13.68 12.08 18.06
CA LEU A 51 12.26 12.26 18.39
C LEU A 51 11.53 13.16 17.39
N ARG A 52 12.17 14.25 16.92
CA ARG A 52 11.60 15.11 15.87
C ARG A 52 11.36 14.32 14.59
N ASN A 53 12.34 13.55 14.13
CA ASN A 53 12.23 12.75 12.91
C ASN A 53 11.22 11.61 13.05
N LEU A 54 11.13 11.00 14.24
CA LEU A 54 10.10 10.01 14.55
C LEU A 54 8.69 10.60 14.46
N LEU A 55 8.45 11.79 15.02
CA LEU A 55 7.14 12.44 14.94
C LEU A 55 6.76 12.78 13.50
N LEU A 56 7.71 13.28 12.69
CA LEU A 56 7.46 13.52 11.27
C LEU A 56 7.14 12.22 10.52
N ALA A 57 7.88 11.15 10.79
CA ALA A 57 7.61 9.84 10.20
C ALA A 57 6.24 9.28 10.62
N ILE A 58 5.79 9.52 11.86
CA ILE A 58 4.45 9.15 12.35
C ILE A 58 3.37 9.86 11.54
N LEU A 59 3.51 11.17 11.31
CA LEU A 59 2.54 11.94 10.53
C LEU A 59 2.44 11.42 9.09
N VAL A 60 3.58 11.20 8.44
CA VAL A 60 3.64 10.67 7.07
C VAL A 60 3.07 9.27 6.98
N THR A 61 3.48 8.36 7.88
CA THR A 61 2.98 6.98 7.89
C THR A 61 1.48 6.93 8.16
N THR A 62 0.98 7.77 9.06
CA THR A 62 -0.45 7.91 9.33
C THR A 62 -1.19 8.31 8.06
N LEU A 63 -0.71 9.33 7.34
CA LEU A 63 -1.31 9.77 6.08
C LEU A 63 -1.36 8.64 5.04
N ILE A 64 -0.24 7.94 4.82
CA ILE A 64 -0.15 6.83 3.86
C ILE A 64 -1.12 5.71 4.24
N MET A 65 -1.13 5.30 5.50
CA MET A 65 -2.00 4.23 5.99
C MET A 65 -3.49 4.61 5.91
N MET A 66 -3.84 5.86 6.24
CA MET A 66 -5.21 6.35 6.13
C MET A 66 -5.69 6.34 4.69
N VAL A 67 -4.90 6.85 3.74
CA VAL A 67 -5.26 6.82 2.32
C VAL A 67 -5.45 5.38 1.85
N ARG A 68 -4.49 4.50 2.13
CA ARG A 68 -4.56 3.08 1.73
C ARG A 68 -5.82 2.40 2.29
N ILE A 69 -6.04 2.44 3.60
CA ILE A 69 -7.19 1.76 4.22
C ILE A 69 -8.51 2.38 3.74
N THR A 70 -8.58 3.70 3.59
CA THR A 70 -9.79 4.38 3.10
C THR A 70 -10.12 3.93 1.67
N THR A 71 -9.14 3.88 0.76
CA THR A 71 -9.37 3.42 -0.61
C THR A 71 -9.80 1.96 -0.64
N GLN A 72 -9.17 1.09 0.16
CA GLN A 72 -9.60 -0.32 0.29
C GLN A 72 -11.05 -0.43 0.79
N ALA A 73 -11.41 0.34 1.83
CA ALA A 73 -12.74 0.32 2.41
C ALA A 73 -13.82 0.78 1.42
N ILE A 74 -13.56 1.85 0.64
CA ILE A 74 -14.47 2.33 -0.40
C ILE A 74 -14.71 1.23 -1.44
N PHE A 75 -13.66 0.58 -1.93
CA PHE A 75 -13.81 -0.49 -2.91
C PHE A 75 -14.45 -1.76 -2.32
N ALA A 76 -14.18 -2.09 -1.06
CA ALA A 76 -14.82 -3.20 -0.35
C ALA A 76 -16.33 -2.96 -0.20
N LEU A 77 -16.73 -1.77 0.25
CA LEU A 77 -18.14 -1.39 0.43
C LEU A 77 -18.91 -1.34 -0.90
N ALA A 78 -18.26 -0.90 -1.98
CA ALA A 78 -18.82 -0.97 -3.33
C ALA A 78 -19.12 -2.42 -3.75
N ASN A 79 -18.29 -3.37 -3.31
CA ASN A 79 -18.47 -4.80 -3.57
C ASN A 79 -19.33 -5.54 -2.53
N GLY A 80 -19.79 -4.86 -1.47
CA GLY A 80 -20.67 -5.41 -0.45
C GLY A 80 -19.94 -6.15 0.67
N TYR A 81 -18.71 -5.73 0.97
CA TYR A 81 -17.92 -6.21 2.10
C TYR A 81 -17.60 -5.07 3.07
N ASP A 82 -17.47 -5.42 4.34
CA ASP A 82 -16.79 -4.62 5.35
C ASP A 82 -15.32 -5.05 5.40
N ILE A 83 -14.42 -4.11 5.68
CA ILE A 83 -12.99 -4.36 5.77
C ILE A 83 -12.55 -4.23 7.22
N LYS A 84 -11.74 -5.17 7.69
CA LYS A 84 -11.08 -5.10 8.99
C LYS A 84 -9.57 -5.06 8.82
N PHE A 85 -8.93 -3.97 9.24
CA PHE A 85 -7.48 -3.87 9.18
C PHE A 85 -6.84 -4.92 10.11
N ARG A 86 -5.79 -5.60 9.62
CA ARG A 86 -5.03 -6.59 10.39
C ARG A 86 -3.53 -6.33 10.26
N GLY A 87 -2.92 -5.91 11.36
CA GLY A 87 -1.47 -5.66 11.41
C GLY A 87 -0.67 -6.96 11.33
N TRP A 88 0.43 -6.96 10.57
CA TRP A 88 1.34 -8.13 10.49
C TRP A 88 2.50 -7.99 11.47
N PHE A 89 2.25 -8.28 12.74
CA PHE A 89 3.21 -8.07 13.83
C PHE A 89 4.55 -8.80 13.64
N MET A 90 4.55 -9.99 13.03
CA MET A 90 5.79 -10.70 12.70
C MET A 90 6.63 -9.91 11.69
N GLY A 91 5.99 -9.38 10.64
CA GLY A 91 6.68 -8.54 9.65
C GLY A 91 7.22 -7.24 10.27
N LEU A 92 6.45 -6.61 11.16
CA LEU A 92 6.91 -5.43 11.90
C LEU A 92 8.12 -5.75 12.81
N GLY A 93 8.10 -6.89 13.50
CA GLY A 93 9.22 -7.34 14.32
C GLY A 93 10.49 -7.60 13.50
N ILE A 94 10.35 -8.26 12.34
CA ILE A 94 11.45 -8.44 11.39
C ILE A 94 11.99 -7.09 10.91
N GLY A 95 11.11 -6.13 10.61
CA GLY A 95 11.53 -4.81 10.17
C GLY A 95 12.29 -4.03 11.23
N ILE A 96 11.87 -4.10 12.50
CA ILE A 96 12.61 -3.49 13.62
C ILE A 96 13.97 -4.16 13.78
N LEU A 97 14.04 -5.49 13.73
CA LEU A 97 15.31 -6.23 13.83
C LEU A 97 16.27 -5.83 12.69
N LEU A 98 15.78 -5.76 11.46
CA LEU A 98 16.56 -5.31 10.31
C LEU A 98 17.03 -3.87 10.44
N ALA A 99 16.22 -2.98 11.01
CA ALA A 99 16.63 -1.61 11.29
C ALA A 99 17.85 -1.58 12.25
N PHE A 100 17.84 -2.37 13.31
CA PHE A 100 18.99 -2.46 14.22
C PHE A 100 20.23 -3.05 13.53
N VAL A 101 20.09 -4.18 12.84
CA VAL A 101 21.21 -4.89 12.19
C VAL A 101 21.85 -4.05 11.09
N THR A 102 21.03 -3.31 10.32
CA THR A 102 21.49 -2.50 9.19
C THR A 102 21.72 -1.04 9.55
N LYS A 103 21.67 -0.67 10.83
CA LYS A 103 21.72 0.73 11.27
C LYS A 103 20.71 1.65 10.56
N GLY A 104 19.54 1.09 10.22
CA GLY A 104 18.43 1.80 9.58
C GLY A 104 18.59 2.03 8.06
N HIS A 105 19.60 1.43 7.41
CA HIS A 105 19.77 1.54 5.96
C HIS A 105 18.77 0.71 5.15
N LEU A 106 18.27 -0.40 5.71
CA LEU A 106 17.26 -1.23 5.05
C LEU A 106 15.89 -1.04 5.69
N TRP A 107 14.92 -0.60 4.89
CA TRP A 107 13.55 -0.41 5.34
C TRP A 107 12.67 -1.59 4.93
N PHE A 108 12.37 -2.48 5.87
CA PHE A 108 11.36 -3.53 5.69
C PHE A 108 10.03 -3.05 6.27
N LEU A 109 9.17 -2.48 5.41
CA LEU A 109 7.96 -1.78 5.83
C LEU A 109 6.72 -2.61 5.48
N ALA A 110 6.44 -3.63 6.28
CA ALA A 110 5.31 -4.53 6.03
C ALA A 110 4.11 -4.17 6.93
N PRO A 111 3.18 -3.29 6.47
CA PRO A 111 2.11 -2.75 7.33
C PRO A 111 1.07 -3.78 7.75
N GLY A 112 0.98 -4.91 7.05
CA GLY A 112 -0.10 -5.89 7.20
C GLY A 112 -1.18 -5.75 6.13
N GLY A 113 -2.29 -6.40 6.36
CA GLY A 113 -3.35 -6.61 5.38
C GLY A 113 -4.72 -6.28 5.92
N PHE A 114 -5.71 -6.95 5.35
CA PHE A 114 -7.11 -6.78 5.74
C PHE A 114 -7.85 -8.11 5.72
N LEU A 115 -8.95 -8.15 6.46
CA LEU A 115 -9.93 -9.22 6.45
C LEU A 115 -11.24 -8.67 5.87
N LEU A 116 -11.77 -9.34 4.85
CA LEU A 116 -13.09 -9.01 4.30
C LEU A 116 -14.18 -9.77 5.06
N VAL A 117 -15.18 -9.02 5.52
CA VAL A 117 -16.38 -9.54 6.18
C VAL A 117 -17.58 -9.27 5.28
N HIS A 118 -18.43 -10.27 5.08
CA HIS A 118 -19.58 -10.16 4.18
C HIS A 118 -20.67 -9.25 4.79
N ILE A 119 -21.28 -8.39 3.97
CA ILE A 119 -22.51 -7.66 4.34
C ILE A 119 -23.67 -8.25 3.52
N PRO A 120 -24.47 -9.20 4.07
CA PRO A 120 -25.46 -9.94 3.28
C PRO A 120 -26.47 -9.07 2.54
N GLY A 121 -26.89 -7.96 3.16
CA GLY A 121 -27.83 -7.01 2.56
C GLY A 121 -27.30 -6.29 1.32
N HIS A 122 -25.98 -6.14 1.17
CA HIS A 122 -25.37 -5.45 0.03
C HIS A 122 -25.09 -6.38 -1.16
N ARG A 123 -25.33 -7.68 -1.03
CA ARG A 123 -25.03 -8.70 -2.04
C ARG A 123 -26.30 -9.46 -2.46
N LEU A 124 -27.41 -8.75 -2.63
CA LEU A 124 -28.60 -9.26 -3.32
C LEU A 124 -28.24 -9.52 -4.80
N GLY A 125 -28.47 -10.74 -5.29
CA GLY A 125 -28.12 -11.15 -6.66
C GLY A 125 -26.63 -11.44 -6.92
N LYS A 126 -25.77 -11.39 -5.90
CA LYS A 126 -24.34 -11.77 -5.98
C LYS A 126 -24.05 -13.04 -5.17
N PHE A 127 -22.93 -13.70 -5.48
CA PHE A 127 -22.46 -14.88 -4.75
C PHE A 127 -22.34 -14.62 -3.23
N ARG A 128 -22.76 -15.58 -2.39
CA ARG A 128 -22.80 -15.42 -0.92
C ARG A 128 -21.96 -16.45 -0.14
N TYR A 129 -21.43 -17.48 -0.79
CA TYR A 129 -20.73 -18.57 -0.11
C TYR A 129 -19.24 -18.24 0.05
N GLY A 130 -18.96 -17.17 0.80
CA GLY A 130 -17.61 -16.72 1.11
C GLY A 130 -17.16 -15.47 0.36
N VAL A 131 -15.87 -15.18 0.51
CA VAL A 131 -15.21 -14.04 -0.13
C VAL A 131 -14.68 -14.49 -1.47
N ASN A 132 -15.11 -13.84 -2.55
CA ASN A 132 -14.60 -14.11 -3.89
C ASN A 132 -13.13 -13.66 -3.96
N THR A 133 -12.25 -14.50 -4.50
CA THR A 133 -10.83 -14.18 -4.67
C THR A 133 -10.63 -12.96 -5.58
N GLY A 134 -11.47 -12.78 -6.60
CA GLY A 134 -11.46 -11.58 -7.43
C GLY A 134 -11.78 -10.31 -6.64
N ASP A 135 -12.72 -10.37 -5.69
CA ASP A 135 -13.06 -9.24 -4.84
C ASP A 135 -11.90 -8.91 -3.88
N ILE A 136 -11.20 -9.92 -3.35
CA ILE A 136 -9.96 -9.73 -2.57
C ILE A 136 -8.93 -8.99 -3.42
N ALA A 137 -8.70 -9.42 -4.66
CA ALA A 137 -7.74 -8.80 -5.58
C ALA A 137 -8.05 -7.33 -5.86
N ILE A 138 -9.33 -7.00 -6.11
CA ILE A 138 -9.79 -5.62 -6.35
C ILE A 138 -9.51 -4.76 -5.13
N VAL A 139 -9.86 -5.24 -3.93
CA VAL A 139 -9.67 -4.49 -2.69
C VAL A 139 -8.18 -4.34 -2.37
N SER A 140 -7.38 -5.40 -2.53
CA SER A 140 -5.92 -5.35 -2.40
C SER A 140 -5.29 -4.32 -3.34
N PHE A 141 -5.67 -4.36 -4.62
CA PHE A 141 -5.21 -3.41 -5.62
C PHE A 141 -5.64 -1.97 -5.28
N ALA A 142 -6.86 -1.76 -4.80
CA ALA A 142 -7.36 -0.44 -4.44
C ALA A 142 -6.48 0.24 -3.37
N GLY A 143 -5.95 -0.52 -2.41
CA GLY A 143 -5.03 0.02 -1.41
C GLY A 143 -3.71 0.49 -2.00
N VAL A 144 -3.09 -0.35 -2.84
CA VAL A 144 -1.86 -0.04 -3.57
C VAL A 144 -2.08 1.18 -4.49
N PHE A 145 -3.19 1.20 -5.21
CA PHE A 145 -3.58 2.29 -6.09
C PHE A 145 -3.76 3.62 -5.32
N GLY A 146 -4.41 3.60 -4.16
CA GLY A 146 -4.56 4.77 -3.31
C GLY A 146 -3.21 5.36 -2.89
N ALA A 147 -2.24 4.51 -2.53
CA ALA A 147 -0.88 4.94 -2.20
C ALA A 147 -0.12 5.49 -3.44
N LEU A 148 -0.31 4.92 -4.62
CA LEU A 148 0.23 5.46 -5.87
C LEU A 148 -0.34 6.85 -6.19
N VAL A 149 -1.65 7.04 -6.04
CA VAL A 149 -2.29 8.37 -6.20
C VAL A 149 -1.73 9.36 -5.18
N LEU A 150 -1.53 8.96 -3.92
CA LEU A 150 -0.87 9.81 -2.93
C LEU A 150 0.56 10.19 -3.36
N SER A 151 1.33 9.24 -3.90
CA SER A 151 2.68 9.52 -4.41
C SER A 151 2.67 10.53 -5.57
N LEU A 152 1.64 10.51 -6.42
CA LEU A 152 1.45 11.50 -7.48
C LEU A 152 1.21 12.90 -6.91
N ILE A 153 0.32 13.00 -5.92
CA ILE A 153 0.02 14.26 -5.24
C ILE A 153 1.29 14.81 -4.56
N LEU A 154 2.04 13.96 -3.85
CA LEU A 154 3.30 14.35 -3.22
C LEU A 154 4.35 14.79 -4.24
N LYS A 155 4.46 14.10 -5.39
CA LYS A 155 5.35 14.54 -6.48
C LYS A 155 4.94 15.90 -7.02
N PHE A 156 3.64 16.13 -7.24
CA PHE A 156 3.13 17.43 -7.68
C PHE A 156 3.45 18.53 -6.64
N MET A 157 3.23 18.26 -5.35
CA MET A 157 3.62 19.19 -4.28
C MET A 157 5.13 19.46 -4.24
N TYR A 158 5.96 18.45 -4.51
CA TYR A 158 7.42 18.60 -4.58
C TYR A 158 7.85 19.47 -5.78
N VAL A 159 7.13 19.39 -6.91
CA VAL A 159 7.36 20.28 -8.06
C VAL A 159 6.99 21.73 -7.72
N LEU A 160 5.90 21.94 -6.97
CA LEU A 160 5.47 23.28 -6.53
C LEU A 160 6.38 23.88 -5.45
N MET A 161 6.93 23.04 -4.57
CA MET A 161 7.83 23.44 -3.49
C MET A 161 9.14 22.62 -3.59
N PRO A 162 10.02 22.96 -4.54
CA PRO A 162 11.31 22.28 -4.69
C PRO A 162 12.13 22.38 -3.40
N GLN A 163 13.01 21.41 -3.16
CA GLN A 163 13.92 21.35 -2.00
C GLN A 163 13.23 21.15 -0.63
N ASN A 164 11.92 20.90 -0.58
CA ASN A 164 11.27 20.49 0.66
C ASN A 164 11.57 19.02 0.98
N GLU A 165 12.54 18.79 1.86
CA GLU A 165 12.99 17.46 2.27
C GLU A 165 11.88 16.61 2.90
N PHE A 166 10.92 17.23 3.60
CA PHE A 166 9.80 16.51 4.19
C PHE A 166 8.90 15.86 3.13
N ILE A 167 8.59 16.59 2.04
CA ILE A 167 7.78 16.05 0.94
C ILE A 167 8.54 14.95 0.21
N LEU A 168 9.85 15.12 0.01
CA LEU A 168 10.68 14.09 -0.61
C LEU A 168 10.76 12.82 0.25
N GLN A 169 10.89 12.96 1.58
CA GLN A 169 10.85 11.84 2.51
C GLN A 169 9.49 11.15 2.49
N ALA A 170 8.38 11.91 2.49
CA ALA A 170 7.04 11.36 2.39
C ALA A 170 6.82 10.59 1.08
N LEU A 171 7.34 11.11 -0.03
CA LEU A 171 7.31 10.45 -1.32
C LEU A 171 8.07 9.12 -1.29
N LYS A 172 9.31 9.11 -0.79
CA LYS A 172 10.12 7.89 -0.63
C LYS A 172 9.42 6.87 0.26
N MET A 173 8.90 7.28 1.42
CA MET A 173 8.16 6.40 2.33
C MET A 173 6.92 5.80 1.66
N THR A 174 6.16 6.60 0.92
CA THR A 174 4.97 6.12 0.18
C THR A 174 5.36 5.02 -0.81
N LEU A 175 6.43 5.23 -1.59
CA LEU A 175 6.92 4.23 -2.54
C LEU A 175 7.39 2.95 -1.84
N TRP A 176 8.13 3.07 -0.73
CA TRP A 176 8.62 1.90 0.03
C TRP A 176 7.49 1.09 0.68
N ILE A 177 6.50 1.74 1.31
CA ILE A 177 5.34 1.03 1.87
C ILE A 177 4.55 0.34 0.75
N THR A 178 4.40 1.01 -0.40
CA THR A 178 3.70 0.44 -1.57
C THR A 178 4.46 -0.76 -2.13
N PHE A 179 5.78 -0.68 -2.25
CA PHE A 179 6.64 -1.79 -2.68
C PHE A 179 6.38 -3.04 -1.83
N TRP A 180 6.50 -2.91 -0.51
CA TRP A 180 6.28 -4.03 0.41
C TRP A 180 4.83 -4.50 0.39
N ALA A 181 3.85 -3.60 0.33
CA ALA A 181 2.44 -3.99 0.20
C ALA A 181 2.17 -4.83 -1.05
N MET A 182 2.88 -4.60 -2.15
CA MET A 182 2.78 -5.37 -3.40
C MET A 182 3.53 -6.71 -3.39
N THR A 183 4.36 -6.98 -2.37
CA THR A 183 5.03 -8.29 -2.29
C THR A 183 4.01 -9.41 -2.07
N PRO A 184 4.17 -10.59 -2.71
CA PRO A 184 3.19 -11.66 -2.67
C PRO A 184 3.34 -12.52 -1.40
N ILE A 185 3.42 -11.86 -0.23
CA ILE A 185 3.65 -12.49 1.07
C ILE A 185 2.39 -12.31 1.93
N PRO A 186 1.70 -13.39 2.36
CA PRO A 186 0.56 -13.27 3.26
C PRO A 186 0.98 -12.62 4.60
N PRO A 187 0.20 -11.67 5.16
CA PRO A 187 -1.14 -11.21 4.75
C PRO A 187 -1.16 -9.93 3.87
N LEU A 188 -0.06 -9.56 3.21
CA LEU A 188 0.04 -8.31 2.44
C LEU A 188 -0.85 -8.32 1.18
N ASP A 189 -1.15 -7.12 0.67
CA ASP A 189 -2.07 -6.92 -0.47
C ASP A 189 -1.63 -7.68 -1.73
N GLY A 190 -0.32 -7.72 -1.97
CA GLY A 190 0.27 -8.40 -3.11
C GLY A 190 -0.08 -9.88 -3.18
N ALA A 191 -0.26 -10.55 -2.04
CA ALA A 191 -0.68 -11.95 -2.01
C ALA A 191 -2.11 -12.10 -2.56
N GLY A 192 -3.04 -11.24 -2.14
CA GLY A 192 -4.42 -11.24 -2.64
C GLY A 192 -4.51 -11.02 -4.14
N MET A 193 -3.70 -10.09 -4.68
CA MET A 193 -3.61 -9.84 -6.12
C MET A 193 -2.99 -11.03 -6.87
N PHE A 194 -1.86 -11.55 -6.38
CA PHE A 194 -1.12 -12.64 -7.03
C PHE A 194 -1.94 -13.92 -7.13
N PHE A 195 -2.61 -14.34 -6.04
CA PHE A 195 -3.37 -15.59 -6.03
C PHE A 195 -4.68 -15.52 -6.80
N ALA A 196 -5.26 -14.34 -6.97
CA ALA A 196 -6.47 -14.17 -7.75
C ALA A 196 -6.19 -14.00 -9.24
N TRP A 197 -5.31 -13.06 -9.62
CA TRP A 197 -5.07 -12.66 -11.01
C TRP A 197 -3.58 -12.49 -11.29
N ARG A 198 -2.88 -13.61 -11.50
CA ARG A 198 -1.41 -13.64 -11.67
C ARG A 198 -0.91 -12.68 -12.75
N THR A 199 -1.51 -12.68 -13.94
CA THR A 199 -1.08 -11.85 -15.06
C THR A 199 -1.29 -10.36 -14.78
N SER A 200 -2.44 -10.01 -14.20
CA SER A 200 -2.71 -8.64 -13.74
C SER A 200 -1.77 -8.22 -12.60
N TYR A 201 -1.41 -9.13 -11.70
CA TYR A 201 -0.42 -8.86 -10.66
C TYR A 201 0.93 -8.46 -11.27
N PHE A 202 1.45 -9.20 -12.25
CA PHE A 202 2.72 -8.83 -12.91
C PHE A 202 2.60 -7.52 -13.71
N PHE A 203 1.44 -7.25 -14.33
CA PHE A 203 1.17 -5.96 -14.94
C PHE A 203 1.28 -4.81 -13.93
N PHE A 204 0.61 -4.93 -12.79
CA PHE A 204 0.65 -3.89 -11.76
C PHE A 204 2.01 -3.78 -11.12
N LEU A 205 2.72 -4.89 -10.90
CA LEU A 205 4.07 -4.91 -10.38
C LEU A 205 5.06 -4.18 -11.31
N GLY A 206 5.02 -4.47 -12.61
CA GLY A 206 5.80 -3.73 -13.60
C GLY A 206 5.42 -2.25 -13.67
N THR A 207 4.13 -1.95 -13.55
CA THR A 207 3.64 -0.57 -13.47
C THR A 207 4.21 0.15 -12.25
N PHE A 208 4.19 -0.48 -11.09
CA PHE A 208 4.78 0.07 -9.86
C PHE A 208 6.28 0.32 -10.01
N PHE A 209 7.04 -0.63 -10.56
CA PHE A 209 8.49 -0.44 -10.74
C PHE A 209 8.79 0.71 -11.71
N GLY A 210 8.07 0.78 -12.83
CA GLY A 210 8.20 1.90 -13.76
C GLY A 210 7.82 3.23 -13.11
N TRP A 211 6.76 3.23 -12.30
CA TRP A 211 6.35 4.39 -11.51
C TRP A 211 7.44 4.83 -10.54
N ALA A 212 7.93 3.94 -9.67
CA ALA A 212 8.95 4.24 -8.68
C ALA A 212 10.28 4.72 -9.31
N ALA A 213 10.68 4.13 -10.44
CA ALA A 213 11.89 4.50 -11.16
C ALA A 213 11.77 5.88 -11.84
N LEU A 214 10.65 6.17 -12.50
CA LEU A 214 10.49 7.38 -13.29
C LEU A 214 10.02 8.59 -12.47
N LEU A 215 9.25 8.37 -11.39
CA LEU A 215 8.59 9.44 -10.65
C LEU A 215 9.55 10.51 -10.11
N LEU A 216 10.79 10.14 -9.77
CA LEU A 216 11.77 11.10 -9.26
C LEU A 216 12.42 11.94 -10.36
N TYR A 217 12.63 11.38 -11.56
CA TYR A 217 13.48 11.97 -12.59
C TYR A 217 12.72 12.50 -13.82
N ALA A 218 11.52 11.97 -14.08
CA ALA A 218 10.74 12.30 -15.27
C ALA A 218 9.58 13.24 -14.96
N SER A 219 8.99 13.81 -16.02
CA SER A 219 7.72 14.52 -15.93
C SER A 219 6.59 13.55 -15.56
N ILE A 220 5.49 14.09 -15.02
CA ILE A 220 4.32 13.28 -14.62
C ILE A 220 3.78 12.47 -15.80
N GLY A 221 3.68 13.07 -17.00
CA GLY A 221 3.19 12.39 -18.19
C GLY A 221 4.08 11.23 -18.63
N VAL A 222 5.41 11.44 -18.64
CA VAL A 222 6.39 10.39 -18.98
C VAL A 222 6.38 9.28 -17.94
N THR A 223 6.24 9.62 -16.66
CA THR A 223 6.11 8.63 -15.57
C THR A 223 4.90 7.73 -15.78
N PHE A 224 3.73 8.30 -16.09
CA PHE A 224 2.51 7.54 -16.30
C PHE A 224 2.60 6.59 -17.50
N LEU A 225 3.02 7.11 -18.67
CA LEU A 225 3.13 6.31 -19.89
C LEU A 225 4.24 5.24 -19.77
N GLY A 226 5.39 5.61 -19.22
CA GLY A 226 6.50 4.68 -19.00
C GLY A 226 6.17 3.59 -18.00
N ALA A 227 5.44 3.91 -16.93
CA ALA A 227 4.95 2.93 -15.97
C ALA A 227 4.00 1.90 -16.64
N ILE A 228 3.00 2.37 -17.39
CA ILE A 228 2.07 1.46 -18.09
C ILE A 228 2.81 0.58 -19.10
N PHE A 229 3.75 1.16 -19.85
CA PHE A 229 4.57 0.41 -20.81
C PHE A 229 5.36 -0.71 -20.11
N LEU A 230 6.05 -0.40 -19.01
CA LEU A 230 6.77 -1.40 -18.22
C LEU A 230 5.83 -2.46 -17.62
N GLY A 231 4.64 -2.07 -17.18
CA GLY A 231 3.59 -3.01 -16.79
C GLY A 231 3.20 -3.98 -17.90
N ALA A 232 2.96 -3.48 -19.10
CA ALA A 232 2.62 -4.31 -20.26
C ALA A 232 3.76 -5.28 -20.62
N VAL A 233 5.02 -4.83 -20.56
CA VAL A 233 6.20 -5.68 -20.78
C VAL A 233 6.27 -6.80 -19.74
N PHE A 234 6.10 -6.50 -18.45
CA PHE A 234 6.12 -7.51 -17.38
C PHE A 234 5.00 -8.54 -17.55
N ALA A 235 3.80 -8.08 -17.87
CA ALA A 235 2.66 -8.97 -18.14
C ALA A 235 2.91 -9.89 -19.33
N LEU A 236 3.47 -9.36 -20.42
CA LEU A 236 3.79 -10.13 -21.63
C LEU A 236 4.89 -11.15 -21.38
N VAL A 237 5.96 -10.77 -20.67
CA VAL A 237 7.05 -11.69 -20.29
C VAL A 237 6.52 -12.82 -19.41
N TYR A 238 5.68 -12.49 -18.42
CA TYR A 238 5.05 -13.50 -17.58
C TYR A 238 4.15 -14.44 -18.40
N TYR A 239 3.29 -13.89 -19.25
CA TYR A 239 2.39 -14.65 -20.10
C TYR A 239 3.15 -15.61 -21.02
N ALA A 240 4.19 -15.11 -21.70
CA ALA A 240 4.99 -15.89 -22.63
C ALA A 240 5.78 -17.01 -21.94
N SER A 241 6.31 -16.75 -20.74
CA SER A 241 7.20 -17.68 -20.03
C SER A 241 6.44 -18.74 -19.23
N PHE A 242 5.32 -18.37 -18.61
CA PHE A 242 4.62 -19.24 -17.65
C PHE A 242 3.21 -19.62 -18.09
N GLU A 243 2.41 -18.63 -18.50
CA GLU A 243 0.98 -18.88 -18.75
C GLU A 243 0.76 -19.67 -20.04
N ARG A 244 1.44 -19.31 -21.13
CA ARG A 244 1.36 -20.06 -22.41
C ARG A 244 1.76 -21.53 -22.26
N ALA A 245 2.76 -21.83 -21.42
CA ALA A 245 3.19 -23.19 -21.13
C ALA A 245 2.15 -23.98 -20.33
N ALA A 246 1.36 -23.31 -19.49
CA ALA A 246 0.30 -23.94 -18.72
C ALA A 246 -0.93 -24.30 -19.58
N TRP A 247 -1.25 -23.49 -20.61
CA TRP A 247 -2.40 -23.71 -21.50
C TRP A 247 -2.13 -24.65 -22.67
N SER A 248 -0.86 -25.01 -22.93
CA SER A 248 -0.48 -25.93 -24.01
C SER A 248 -0.44 -27.40 -23.59
N LYS A 249 -0.79 -27.69 -22.33
CA LYS A 249 -0.96 -29.04 -21.79
C LYS A 249 -2.45 -29.33 -21.58
#